data_AF-F5RBH8-F1
#
_entry.id   AF-F5RBH8-F1
#
_cell.length_a   1.000
_cell.length_b   1.000
_cell.length_c   1.000
_cell.angle_alpha   90.00
_cell.angle_beta   90.00
_cell.angle_gamma   90.00
#
_symmetry.space_group_name_H-M   'P 1'
#
loop_
_entity.id
_entity.type
_entity.pdbx_description
1 polymer ?
#
loop_
_entity_poly.entity_id
_entity_poly.type
_entity_poly.pdbx_seq_one_letter_code
_entity_poly.pdbx_strand_id
1 'polypeptide(L)'
;MSYSFPAEKFSVARDALIQPHPDGQHVSLETALIECRVGLHRMNRSKLDSTTRSRIFRLEGFMDSTGFSEADGDSAWTVRLKSLSDQERSEIFRLVDDLANFFASQEA
;
A
#
# COMPACT_ATOMS: atom_id res chain seq x y z
N MET A 1 9.20 17.36 12.25
CA MET A 1 8.60 17.14 10.91
C MET A 1 7.87 15.83 11.05
N SER A 2 6.56 15.87 11.26
CA SER A 2 5.85 14.72 11.82
C SER A 2 5.41 13.78 10.71
N TYR A 3 5.82 12.51 10.80
CA TYR A 3 5.34 11.44 9.94
C TYR A 3 3.99 10.88 10.42
N SER A 4 3.26 11.61 11.27
CA SER A 4 1.97 11.21 11.83
C SER A 4 0.91 10.89 10.77
N PHE A 5 0.85 11.68 9.70
CA PHE A 5 -0.10 11.42 8.62
C PHE A 5 0.21 10.13 7.85
N PRO A 6 1.44 9.88 7.34
CA PRO A 6 1.76 8.58 6.76
C PRO A 6 1.70 7.43 7.77
N ALA A 7 2.08 7.63 9.04
CA ALA A 7 1.99 6.60 10.06
C ALA A 7 0.54 6.12 10.28
N GLU A 8 -0.41 7.06 10.42
CA GLU A 8 -1.83 6.77 10.53
C GLU A 8 -2.33 6.00 9.30
N LYS A 9 -2.00 6.49 8.10
CA LYS A 9 -2.44 5.87 6.84
C LYS A 9 -1.90 4.46 6.63
N PHE A 10 -0.62 4.23 6.94
CA PHE A 10 -0.04 2.90 6.87
C PHE A 10 -0.56 1.97 7.96
N SER A 11 -0.92 2.49 9.14
CA SER A 11 -1.56 1.69 10.19
C SER A 11 -2.95 1.23 9.75
N VAL A 12 -3.75 2.12 9.15
CA VAL A 12 -5.06 1.76 8.55
C VAL A 12 -4.89 0.75 7.43
N ALA A 13 -3.93 0.95 6.53
CA ALA A 13 -3.66 0.00 5.45
C ALA A 13 -3.27 -1.39 5.97
N ARG A 14 -2.43 -1.45 7.00
CA ARG A 14 -2.05 -2.71 7.65
C ARG A 14 -3.26 -3.40 8.28
N ASP A 15 -4.06 -2.65 9.03
CA ASP A 15 -5.26 -3.19 9.68
C ASP A 15 -6.25 -3.76 8.66
N ALA A 16 -6.49 -3.01 7.58
CA ALA A 16 -7.32 -3.45 6.46
C ALA A 16 -6.84 -4.77 5.84
N LEU A 17 -5.54 -5.09 5.87
CA LEU A 17 -5.02 -6.37 5.36
C LEU A 17 -5.12 -7.53 6.37
N ILE A 18 -5.15 -7.24 7.67
CA ILE A 18 -5.18 -8.22 8.76
C ILE A 18 -6.61 -8.69 9.08
N GLN A 19 -7.61 -7.81 8.91
CA GLN A 19 -9.00 -8.15 9.20
C GLN A 19 -9.51 -9.31 8.31
N PRO A 20 -10.46 -10.13 8.79
CA PRO A 20 -11.15 -11.09 7.92
C PRO A 20 -11.87 -10.33 6.80
N HIS A 21 -11.76 -10.82 5.56
CA HIS A 21 -12.24 -10.12 4.36
C HIS A 21 -13.58 -10.69 3.88
N PRO A 22 -14.74 -10.25 4.40
CA PRO A 22 -16.05 -10.78 4.01
C PRO A 22 -16.40 -10.48 2.54
N ASP A 23 -15.97 -9.33 2.02
CA ASP A 23 -16.20 -8.88 0.63
C ASP A 23 -15.09 -9.33 -0.35
N GLY A 24 -14.10 -10.08 0.13
CA GLY A 24 -13.01 -10.64 -0.66
C GLY A 24 -11.69 -9.88 -0.51
N GLN A 25 -10.60 -10.63 -0.53
CA GLN A 25 -9.24 -10.16 -0.23
C GLN A 25 -8.73 -9.00 -1.13
N HIS A 26 -9.31 -8.86 -2.32
CA HIS A 26 -8.91 -7.83 -3.29
C HIS A 26 -9.40 -6.42 -2.91
N VAL A 27 -10.60 -6.29 -2.31
CA VAL A 27 -11.17 -5.01 -1.85
C VAL A 27 -10.33 -4.42 -0.72
N SER A 28 -9.91 -5.28 0.21
CA SER A 28 -9.04 -4.88 1.32
C SER A 28 -7.64 -4.50 0.85
N LEU A 29 -7.12 -5.20 -0.16
CA LEU A 29 -5.86 -4.85 -0.80
C LEU A 29 -5.94 -3.49 -1.50
N GLU A 30 -7.03 -3.24 -2.21
CA GLU A 30 -7.28 -1.95 -2.87
C GLU A 30 -7.32 -0.82 -1.85
N THR A 31 -8.10 -0.98 -0.78
CA THR A 31 -8.21 0.00 0.31
C THR A 31 -6.85 0.27 0.95
N ALA A 32 -6.09 -0.77 1.26
CA ALA A 32 -4.75 -0.63 1.84
C ALA A 32 -3.82 0.17 0.92
N LEU A 33 -3.81 -0.12 -0.38
CA LEU A 33 -2.97 0.59 -1.35
C LEU A 33 -3.42 2.04 -1.56
N ILE A 34 -4.73 2.33 -1.55
CA ILE A 34 -5.27 3.70 -1.58
C ILE A 34 -4.74 4.50 -0.38
N GLU A 35 -4.89 3.97 0.84
CA GLU A 35 -4.44 4.65 2.05
C GLU A 35 -2.92 4.87 2.04
N CYS A 36 -2.12 3.88 1.63
CA CYS A 36 -0.69 4.03 1.42
C CYS A 36 -0.38 5.16 0.43
N ARG A 37 -1.06 5.21 -0.72
CA ARG A 37 -0.86 6.27 -1.73
C ARG A 37 -1.17 7.66 -1.16
N VAL A 38 -2.26 7.79 -0.40
CA VAL A 38 -2.66 9.03 0.27
C VAL A 38 -1.60 9.47 1.28
N GLY A 39 -1.12 8.54 2.12
CA GLY A 39 -0.06 8.81 3.10
C GLY A 39 1.24 9.27 2.45
N LEU A 40 1.60 8.66 1.30
CA LEU A 40 2.81 9.00 0.55
C LEU A 40 2.70 10.30 -0.25
N HIS A 41 1.50 10.72 -0.64
CA HIS A 41 1.29 11.89 -1.51
C HIS A 41 1.79 13.21 -0.89
N ARG A 42 1.66 13.35 0.43
CA ARG A 42 2.04 14.58 1.15
C ARG A 42 3.39 14.50 1.86
N MET A 43 4.10 13.38 1.73
CA MET A 43 5.33 13.13 2.48
C MET A 43 6.58 13.63 1.73
N ASN A 44 7.53 14.21 2.48
CA ASN A 44 8.83 14.58 1.94
C ASN A 44 9.76 13.35 1.84
N ARG A 45 9.92 12.82 0.62
CA ARG A 45 10.75 11.62 0.34
C ARG A 45 12.27 11.88 0.42
N SER A 46 12.69 13.14 0.48
CA SER A 46 14.12 13.51 0.47
C SER A 46 14.83 13.15 1.77
N LYS A 47 14.09 13.03 2.88
CA LYS A 47 14.65 12.66 4.20
C LYS A 47 14.63 11.16 4.48
N LEU A 48 14.09 10.35 3.57
CA LEU A 48 14.04 8.90 3.73
C LEU A 48 15.39 8.27 3.43
N ASP A 49 15.69 7.18 4.13
CA ASP A 49 16.81 6.33 3.76
C ASP A 49 16.54 5.65 2.40
N SER A 50 17.61 5.27 1.72
CA SER A 50 17.58 4.56 0.45
C SER A 50 16.75 3.27 0.51
N THR A 51 16.76 2.59 1.66
CA THR A 51 15.99 1.37 1.92
C THR A 51 14.48 1.65 1.91
N THR A 52 14.03 2.60 2.72
CA THR A 52 12.60 3.00 2.80
C THR A 52 12.11 3.53 1.46
N ARG A 53 12.94 4.32 0.77
CA ARG A 53 12.61 4.83 -0.58
C ARG A 53 12.44 3.70 -1.60
N SER A 54 13.28 2.67 -1.53
CA SER A 54 13.17 1.48 -2.40
C SER A 54 11.91 0.67 -2.12
N ARG A 55 11.51 0.54 -0.84
CA ARG A 55 10.25 -0.12 -0.44
C ARG A 55 9.03 0.62 -0.95
N ILE A 56 9.02 1.95 -0.81
CA ILE A 56 7.97 2.82 -1.36
C ILE A 56 7.89 2.66 -2.88
N PHE A 57 9.02 2.68 -3.57
CA PHE A 57 9.05 2.51 -5.03
C PHE A 57 8.47 1.15 -5.47
N ARG A 58 8.80 0.06 -4.77
CA ARG A 58 8.20 -1.25 -5.02
C ARG A 58 6.69 -1.24 -4.77
N LEU A 59 6.25 -0.62 -3.68
CA LEU A 59 4.83 -0.51 -3.35
C LEU A 59 4.07 0.29 -4.41
N GLU A 60 4.61 1.41 -4.88
CA GLU A 60 4.04 2.19 -6.00
C GLU A 60 4.00 1.39 -7.29
N GLY A 61 4.99 0.52 -7.53
CA GLY A 61 4.96 -0.45 -8.61
C GLY A 61 3.73 -1.37 -8.56
N PHE A 62 3.25 -1.75 -7.38
CA PHE A 62 2.00 -2.52 -7.19
C PHE A 62 0.72 -1.68 -7.32
N MET A 63 0.84 -0.35 -7.30
CA MET A 63 -0.28 0.57 -7.54
C MET A 63 -0.39 1.02 -9.01
N ASP A 64 0.68 0.86 -9.80
CA ASP A 64 0.70 1.23 -11.21
C ASP A 64 -0.19 0.32 -12.07
N SER A 65 -1.40 0.76 -12.41
CA SER A 65 -2.30 0.00 -13.29
C SER A 65 -1.99 0.20 -14.78
N THR A 66 -0.85 0.80 -15.12
CA THR A 66 -0.46 1.06 -16.50
C THR A 66 -0.36 -0.26 -17.28
N GLY A 67 -1.13 -0.37 -18.37
CA GLY A 67 -1.19 -1.59 -19.18
C GLY A 67 -2.35 -2.54 -18.85
N PHE A 68 -3.13 -2.25 -17.80
CA PHE A 68 -4.41 -2.92 -17.56
C PHE A 68 -5.54 -2.09 -18.17
N SER A 69 -6.51 -2.77 -18.79
CA SER A 69 -7.75 -2.15 -19.27
C SER A 69 -8.89 -2.45 -18.31
N GLU A 70 -9.82 -1.51 -18.19
CA GLU A 70 -11.08 -1.73 -17.48
C GLU A 70 -11.83 -2.91 -18.11
N ALA A 71 -12.35 -3.82 -17.29
CA ALA A 71 -13.07 -5.00 -17.74
C ALA A 71 -14.24 -5.26 -16.79
N ASP A 72 -15.41 -5.61 -17.33
CA ASP A 72 -16.59 -5.98 -16.52
C ASP A 72 -17.05 -4.92 -15.49
N GLY A 73 -16.88 -3.63 -15.80
CA GLY A 73 -17.21 -2.53 -14.88
C GLY A 73 -16.22 -2.35 -13.72
N ASP A 74 -15.17 -3.16 -13.70
CA ASP A 74 -14.06 -3.11 -12.75
C ASP A 74 -12.99 -2.15 -13.29
N SER A 75 -12.47 -1.27 -12.44
CA SER A 75 -11.37 -0.40 -12.83
C SER A 75 -10.13 -1.24 -13.17
N ALA A 76 -9.27 -0.75 -14.07
CA ALA A 76 -8.00 -1.40 -14.42
C ALA A 76 -7.16 -1.79 -13.19
N TRP A 77 -7.29 -1.04 -12.11
CA TRP A 77 -6.68 -1.34 -10.82
C TRP A 77 -7.25 -2.60 -10.17
N THR A 78 -8.57 -2.70 -10.06
CA THR A 78 -9.25 -3.83 -9.44
C THR A 78 -9.01 -5.12 -10.22
N VAL A 79 -8.98 -5.06 -11.56
CA VAL A 79 -8.58 -6.17 -12.45
C VAL A 79 -7.16 -6.64 -12.15
N ARG A 80 -6.23 -5.69 -11.97
CA ARG A 80 -4.85 -6.00 -11.60
C ARG A 80 -4.76 -6.68 -10.23
N LEU A 81 -5.46 -6.15 -9.22
CA LEU A 81 -5.42 -6.70 -7.86
C LEU A 81 -5.98 -8.12 -7.79
N LYS A 82 -7.04 -8.40 -8.57
CA LYS A 82 -7.57 -9.76 -8.74
C LYS A 82 -6.56 -10.70 -9.38
N SER A 83 -5.73 -10.18 -10.29
CA SER A 83 -4.70 -10.93 -11.01
C SER A 83 -3.40 -11.14 -10.21
N LEU A 84 -3.23 -10.50 -9.04
CA LEU A 84 -2.04 -10.66 -8.20
C LEU A 84 -1.94 -12.08 -7.65
N SER A 85 -0.74 -12.66 -7.78
CA SER A 85 -0.40 -13.95 -7.19
C SER A 85 -0.30 -13.86 -5.67
N ASP A 86 -0.47 -14.98 -4.96
CA ASP A 86 -0.30 -15.04 -3.49
C ASP A 86 1.07 -14.53 -3.02
N GLN A 87 2.11 -14.76 -3.83
CA GLN A 87 3.46 -14.25 -3.56
C GLN A 87 3.51 -12.71 -3.62
N GLU A 88 2.86 -12.09 -4.60
CA GLU A 88 2.80 -10.63 -4.73
C GLU A 88 1.96 -10.01 -3.60
N ARG A 89 0.84 -10.65 -3.25
CA ARG A 89 0.00 -10.23 -2.10
C ARG A 89 0.79 -10.27 -0.80
N SER A 90 1.57 -11.34 -0.59
CA SER A 90 2.45 -11.49 0.57
C SER A 90 3.55 -10.41 0.61
N GLU A 91 4.13 -10.08 -0.55
CA GLU A 91 5.12 -9.01 -0.67
C GLU A 91 4.48 -7.64 -0.36
N ILE A 92 3.28 -7.36 -0.85
CA ILE A 92 2.53 -6.12 -0.53
C ILE A 92 2.29 -6.04 0.98
N PHE A 93 1.80 -7.12 1.60
CA PHE A 93 1.60 -7.16 3.05
C PHE A 93 2.88 -6.83 3.81
N ARG A 94 4.00 -7.46 3.42
CA ARG A 94 5.30 -7.24 4.04
C ARG A 94 5.78 -5.80 3.86
N LEU A 95 5.62 -5.21 2.67
CA LEU A 95 5.99 -3.83 2.40
C LEU A 95 5.16 -2.85 3.22
N VAL A 96 3.84 -3.07 3.32
CA VAL A 96 2.95 -2.23 4.12
C VAL A 96 3.29 -2.31 5.61
N ASP A 97 3.51 -3.51 6.14
CA ASP A 97 3.87 -3.70 7.55
C ASP A 97 5.23 -3.06 7.90
N ASP A 98 6.25 -3.27 7.07
CA ASP A 98 7.58 -2.70 7.28
C ASP A 98 7.54 -1.16 7.23
N LEU A 99 6.81 -0.59 6.26
CA LEU A 99 6.63 0.86 6.16
C LEU A 99 5.79 1.42 7.32
N ALA A 100 4.75 0.72 7.77
CA ALA A 100 3.96 1.10 8.94
C ALA A 100 4.84 1.15 10.20
N ASN A 101 5.65 0.13 10.43
CA ASN A 101 6.59 0.08 11.56
C ASN A 101 7.66 1.16 11.47
N PHE A 102 8.17 1.44 10.26
CA PHE A 102 9.11 2.54 10.05
C PHE A 102 8.49 3.89 10.43
N PHE A 103 7.31 4.23 9.90
CA PHE A 103 6.66 5.52 10.19
C PHE A 103 6.28 5.66 11.65
N ALA A 104 5.76 4.61 12.28
CA ALA A 104 5.46 4.59 13.72
C ALA A 104 6.74 4.86 14.55
N SER A 105 7.88 4.29 14.14
CA SER A 105 9.18 4.53 14.81
C SER A 105 9.71 5.95 14.64
N GLN A 106 9.18 6.73 13.69
CA GLN A 106 9.54 8.14 13.52
C GLN A 106 8.65 9.08 14.35
N GLU A 107 7.60 8.56 14.99
CA GLU A 107 6.74 9.30 15.92
C GLU A 107 7.17 9.17 17.39
N ALA A 108 7.95 8.15 17.72
CA ALA A 108 8.49 7.87 19.06
C ALA A 108 9.78 8.64 19.32
#